data_AF-A0A661ILU5-F1
#
_entry.id   AF-A0A661ILU5-F1
#
_cell.length_a   1.000
_cell.length_b   1.000
_cell.length_c   1.000
_cell.angle_alpha   90.00
_cell.angle_beta   90.00
_cell.angle_gamma   90.00
#
_symmetry.space_group_name_H-M   'P 1'
#
loop_
_entity.id
_entity.type
_entity.pdbx_description
1 polymer ?
#
loop_
_entity_poly.entity_id
_entity_poly.type
_entity_poly.pdbx_seq_one_letter_code
_entity_poly.pdbx_strand_id
1 'polypeptide(L)'
;MKCLTGKLEIRSSNIVGMNFYNEGEEKMVTEEKAKKLWKDVFGDVEWAQDCFGYWMHRDAWSNEAVMMLKPGRNKKYDYSWNVDHIRPKSDFGNDHDSNFYNNYEPMQRLNNDAKSNDYPHFKINNKSYKVFKQSGYNGYGIIDDESNRPIDWKSVQGRHYE
;
A
#
# COMPACT_ATOMS: atom_id res chain seq x y z
N MET A 1 -13.36 25.77 -47.69
CA MET A 1 -12.55 24.55 -47.51
C MET A 1 -11.10 24.90 -47.87
N LYS A 2 -10.25 25.18 -46.87
CA LYS A 2 -8.81 25.41 -47.03
C LYS A 2 -8.14 24.75 -45.83
N CYS A 3 -7.42 23.67 -46.11
CA CYS A 3 -6.62 22.92 -45.16
C CYS A 3 -5.24 23.60 -45.10
N LEU A 4 -4.80 24.04 -43.92
CA LEU A 4 -3.44 24.52 -43.70
C LEU A 4 -2.72 23.52 -42.81
N THR A 5 -1.80 22.79 -43.44
CA THR A 5 -0.82 21.89 -42.83
C THR A 5 0.26 22.71 -42.14
N GLY A 6 0.35 22.63 -40.81
CA GLY A 6 1.47 23.14 -40.03
C GLY A 6 2.32 21.98 -39.51
N LYS A 7 3.52 21.80 -40.05
CA LYS A 7 4.59 21.01 -39.43
C LYS A 7 5.07 21.75 -38.18
N LEU A 8 5.04 21.11 -37.01
CA LEU A 8 5.77 21.59 -35.84
C LEU A 8 7.15 20.92 -35.81
N GLU A 9 8.20 21.70 -36.06
CA GLU A 9 9.57 21.35 -35.70
C GLU A 9 9.71 21.45 -34.18
N ILE A 10 10.03 20.35 -33.49
CA ILE A 10 10.47 20.41 -32.10
C ILE A 10 12.00 20.48 -32.12
N ARG A 11 12.53 21.70 -31.95
CA ARG A 11 13.93 21.92 -31.59
C ARG A 11 14.08 21.72 -30.09
N SER A 12 15.03 20.87 -29.72
CA SER A 12 15.47 20.61 -28.35
C SER A 12 15.97 21.87 -27.66
N SER A 13 15.35 22.22 -26.53
CA SER A 13 15.85 23.21 -25.58
C SER A 13 15.74 22.61 -24.19
N ASN A 14 16.85 22.64 -23.44
CA ASN A 14 16.95 22.26 -22.04
C ASN A 14 15.85 22.94 -21.21
N ILE A 15 14.98 22.16 -20.57
CA ILE A 15 14.03 22.66 -19.58
C ILE A 15 14.33 21.98 -18.24
N VAL A 16 14.78 22.84 -17.32
CA VAL A 16 14.92 22.63 -15.88
C VAL A 16 13.57 22.17 -15.30
N GLY A 17 13.64 21.23 -14.34
CA GLY A 17 12.49 20.55 -13.74
C GLY A 17 11.23 21.39 -13.58
N MET A 18 10.19 21.01 -14.34
CA MET A 18 8.80 21.38 -14.09
C MET A 18 8.05 20.09 -13.82
N ASN A 19 7.70 19.87 -12.55
CA ASN A 19 6.69 18.89 -12.18
C ASN A 19 5.34 19.39 -12.70
N PHE A 20 4.93 18.87 -13.85
CA PHE A 20 3.55 18.98 -14.29
C PHE A 20 2.72 18.00 -13.45
N TYR A 21 2.18 18.48 -12.33
CA TYR A 21 1.10 17.76 -11.67
C TYR A 21 -0.18 18.04 -12.46
N ASN A 22 -0.62 17.05 -13.23
CA ASN A 22 -1.95 17.08 -13.83
C ASN A 22 -2.99 17.04 -12.70
N GLU A 23 -3.85 18.05 -12.64
CA GLU A 23 -5.05 18.07 -11.79
C GLU A 23 -5.99 16.96 -12.26
N GLY A 24 -5.88 15.79 -11.66
CA GLY A 24 -6.65 14.59 -12.01
C GLY A 24 -6.02 13.26 -11.59
N GLU A 25 -4.76 13.24 -11.14
CA GLU A 25 -4.11 12.01 -10.69
C GLU A 25 -4.43 11.70 -9.22
N GLU A 26 -5.19 10.62 -9.06
CA GLU A 26 -5.43 9.85 -7.84
C GLU A 26 -4.22 9.89 -6.89
N LYS A 27 -4.35 10.55 -5.73
CA LYS A 27 -3.28 10.54 -4.71
C LYS A 27 -3.13 9.12 -4.15
N MET A 28 -2.35 8.31 -4.83
CA MET A 28 -1.71 7.13 -4.28
C MET A 28 -0.91 7.54 -3.04
N VAL A 29 -0.77 6.62 -2.09
CA VAL A 29 0.12 6.85 -0.94
C VAL A 29 1.52 7.14 -1.47
N THR A 30 2.10 8.28 -1.10
CA THR A 30 3.44 8.65 -1.58
C THR A 30 4.50 7.73 -1.00
N GLU A 31 5.63 7.59 -1.70
CA GLU A 31 6.77 6.81 -1.22
C GLU A 31 7.24 7.28 0.16
N GLU A 32 7.28 8.60 0.39
CA GLU A 32 7.64 9.20 1.67
C GLU A 32 6.70 8.73 2.79
N LYS A 33 5.37 8.76 2.55
CA LYS A 33 4.37 8.30 3.51
C LYS A 33 4.48 6.80 3.76
N ALA A 34 4.75 6.01 2.71
CA ALA A 34 4.97 4.58 2.82
C ALA A 34 6.24 4.25 3.63
N LYS A 35 7.36 4.90 3.35
CA LYS A 35 8.63 4.73 4.08
C LYS A 35 8.52 5.17 5.54
N LYS A 36 7.78 6.25 5.81
CA LYS A 36 7.45 6.64 7.19
C LYS A 36 6.68 5.54 7.90
N LEU A 37 5.62 5.01 7.26
CA LEU A 37 4.83 3.93 7.82
C LEU A 37 5.67 2.67 8.05
N TRP A 38 6.53 2.29 7.10
CA TRP A 38 7.47 1.18 7.29
C TRP A 38 8.32 1.37 8.54
N LYS A 39 8.97 2.53 8.67
CA LYS A 39 9.82 2.84 9.82
C LYS A 39 9.03 2.81 11.12
N ASP A 40 7.82 3.35 11.11
CA ASP A 40 6.97 3.31 12.28
C ASP A 40 6.62 1.86 12.62
N VAL A 41 6.17 1.04 11.66
CA VAL A 41 5.68 -0.34 11.86
C VAL A 41 6.78 -1.35 12.21
N PHE A 42 7.90 -1.34 11.47
CA PHE A 42 8.95 -2.35 11.52
C PHE A 42 10.30 -1.83 12.02
N GLY A 43 10.46 -0.51 12.21
CA GLY A 43 11.74 0.11 12.55
C GLY A 43 12.69 0.19 11.35
N ASP A 44 13.99 0.12 11.62
CA ASP A 44 15.04 0.25 10.60
C ASP A 44 15.39 -1.07 9.89
N VAL A 45 14.56 -2.11 10.03
CA VAL A 45 14.80 -3.42 9.40
C VAL A 45 14.61 -3.36 7.89
N GLU A 46 15.44 -4.10 7.16
CA GLU A 46 15.34 -4.22 5.70
C GLU A 46 14.29 -5.26 5.27
N TRP A 47 14.11 -6.30 6.08
CA TRP A 47 13.19 -7.40 5.81
C TRP A 47 12.14 -7.49 6.90
N ALA A 48 10.89 -7.50 6.51
CA ALA A 48 9.75 -7.66 7.42
C ALA A 48 8.75 -8.66 6.83
N GLN A 49 7.85 -9.16 7.67
CA GLN A 49 6.68 -9.88 7.21
C GLN A 49 5.45 -8.99 7.33
N ASP A 50 4.52 -9.08 6.38
CA ASP A 50 3.20 -8.47 6.53
C ASP A 50 2.37 -9.21 7.59
N CYS A 51 1.16 -8.72 7.87
CA CYS A 51 0.26 -9.31 8.86
C CYS A 51 -0.19 -10.75 8.53
N PHE A 52 0.06 -11.25 7.31
CA PHE A 52 -0.22 -12.63 6.89
C PHE A 52 1.03 -13.52 6.86
N GLY A 53 2.20 -12.99 7.23
CA GLY A 53 3.46 -13.72 7.29
C GLY A 53 4.27 -13.73 5.98
N TYR A 54 3.91 -12.90 5.00
CA TYR A 54 4.65 -12.82 3.73
C TYR A 54 5.80 -11.83 3.83
N TRP A 55 6.97 -12.27 3.37
CA TRP A 55 8.16 -11.44 3.37
C TRP A 55 8.03 -10.25 2.41
N MET A 56 8.53 -9.11 2.86
CA MET A 56 8.64 -7.86 2.12
C MET A 56 10.04 -7.28 2.34
N HIS A 57 10.53 -6.49 1.38
CA HIS A 57 11.78 -5.74 1.51
C HIS A 57 11.50 -4.25 1.57
N ARG A 58 12.12 -3.51 2.50
CA ARG A 58 11.91 -2.08 2.73
C ARG A 58 11.94 -1.27 1.43
N ASP A 59 12.97 -1.50 0.62
CA ASP A 59 13.22 -0.74 -0.61
C ASP A 59 12.45 -1.29 -1.83
N ALA A 60 11.58 -2.29 -1.64
CA ALA A 60 10.70 -2.86 -2.67
C ALA A 60 9.28 -2.26 -2.64
N TRP A 61 9.11 -1.04 -2.13
CA TRP A 61 7.84 -0.34 -2.21
C TRP A 61 7.49 -0.08 -3.69
N SER A 62 6.39 -0.66 -4.17
CA SER A 62 5.98 -0.59 -5.58
C SER A 62 4.59 -1.18 -5.80
N ASN A 63 3.87 -0.69 -6.82
CA ASN A 63 2.66 -1.36 -7.35
C ASN A 63 2.98 -2.44 -8.39
N GLU A 64 4.26 -2.63 -8.71
CA GLU A 64 4.75 -3.67 -9.60
C GLU A 64 5.52 -4.73 -8.82
N ALA A 65 5.71 -5.90 -9.42
CA ALA A 65 6.55 -6.95 -8.84
C ALA A 65 8.02 -6.49 -8.75
N VAL A 66 8.65 -6.71 -7.59
CA VAL A 66 10.08 -6.41 -7.36
C VAL A 66 10.78 -7.69 -6.97
N MET A 67 11.44 -8.30 -7.96
CA MET A 67 12.10 -9.60 -7.82
C MET A 67 13.47 -9.46 -7.14
N MET A 68 13.59 -9.88 -5.88
CA MET A 68 14.84 -9.80 -5.10
C MET A 68 15.30 -11.16 -4.61
N LEU A 69 16.58 -11.27 -4.23
CA LEU A 69 17.15 -12.44 -3.58
C LEU A 69 17.27 -12.16 -2.08
N LYS A 70 16.49 -12.83 -1.25
CA LYS A 70 16.64 -12.72 0.21
C LYS A 70 17.92 -13.44 0.66
N PRO A 71 18.70 -12.88 1.61
CA PRO A 71 19.86 -13.58 2.16
C PRO A 71 19.53 -15.01 2.62
N GLY A 72 20.36 -15.97 2.22
CA GLY A 72 20.16 -17.40 2.48
C GLY A 72 19.22 -18.12 1.50
N ARG A 73 18.72 -17.45 0.45
CA ARG A 73 17.97 -18.08 -0.64
C ARG A 73 18.81 -18.16 -1.93
N ASN A 74 18.41 -19.04 -2.84
CA ASN A 74 19.04 -19.24 -4.16
C ASN A 74 18.11 -18.88 -5.34
N LYS A 75 16.91 -18.35 -5.06
CA LYS A 75 15.91 -17.96 -6.06
C LYS A 75 15.35 -16.59 -5.73
N LYS A 76 15.08 -15.81 -6.78
CA LYS A 76 14.40 -14.52 -6.66
C LYS A 76 12.90 -14.75 -6.46
N TYR A 77 12.29 -13.94 -5.61
CA TYR A 77 10.85 -13.90 -5.38
C TYR A 77 10.38 -12.45 -5.42
N ASP A 78 9.08 -12.25 -5.62
CA ASP A 78 8.46 -10.95 -5.50
C ASP A 78 8.37 -10.57 -4.02
N TYR A 79 9.08 -9.53 -3.64
CA TYR A 79 9.06 -8.97 -2.28
C TYR A 79 8.46 -7.56 -2.27
N SER A 80 7.75 -7.18 -3.34
CA SER A 80 7.12 -5.88 -3.41
C SER A 80 5.94 -5.75 -2.46
N TRP A 81 5.77 -4.53 -2.00
CA TRP A 81 4.73 -4.17 -1.06
C TRP A 81 4.24 -2.76 -1.34
N ASN A 82 3.03 -2.48 -0.91
CA ASN A 82 2.44 -1.16 -0.95
C ASN A 82 1.67 -0.91 0.36
N VAL A 83 1.01 0.24 0.44
CA VAL A 83 0.20 0.60 1.60
C VAL A 83 -1.25 0.29 1.28
N ASP A 84 -1.81 -0.68 1.98
CA ASP A 84 -3.23 -1.03 1.91
C ASP A 84 -4.07 -0.01 2.70
N HIS A 85 -5.22 0.34 2.16
CA HIS A 85 -6.32 0.95 2.89
C HIS A 85 -7.18 -0.17 3.47
N ILE A 86 -7.03 -0.46 4.77
CA ILE A 86 -7.70 -1.57 5.45
C ILE A 86 -9.21 -1.56 5.15
N ARG A 87 -9.85 -0.40 5.37
CA ARG A 87 -11.13 -0.07 4.73
C ARG A 87 -10.85 0.64 3.41
N PRO A 88 -11.35 0.14 2.26
CA PRO A 88 -11.07 0.71 0.95
C PRO A 88 -11.64 2.12 0.82
N LYS A 89 -10.98 2.96 0.01
CA LYS A 89 -11.39 4.37 -0.21
C LYS A 89 -12.83 4.48 -0.71
N SER A 90 -13.22 3.59 -1.63
CA SER A 90 -14.56 3.57 -2.26
C SER A 90 -15.71 3.32 -1.29
N ASP A 91 -15.44 2.82 -0.08
CA ASP A 91 -16.45 2.62 0.96
C ASP A 91 -16.66 3.87 1.84
N PHE A 92 -15.87 4.93 1.64
CA PHE A 92 -16.08 6.23 2.27
C PHE A 92 -16.93 7.14 1.38
N GLY A 93 -17.77 7.99 1.98
CA GLY A 93 -18.56 8.97 1.24
C GLY A 93 -17.72 10.07 0.57
N ASN A 94 -16.47 10.25 1.02
CA ASN A 94 -15.47 11.12 0.43
C ASN A 94 -14.09 10.43 0.51
N ASP A 95 -13.38 10.37 -0.61
CA ASP A 95 -12.07 9.72 -0.70
C ASP A 95 -11.04 10.30 0.28
N HIS A 96 -11.14 11.58 0.63
CA HIS A 96 -10.25 12.22 1.59
C HIS A 96 -10.40 11.64 3.00
N ASP A 97 -11.60 11.16 3.35
CA ASP A 97 -11.90 10.61 4.68
C ASP A 97 -11.20 9.28 4.92
N SER A 98 -10.69 8.64 3.87
CA SER A 98 -9.96 7.37 3.95
C SER A 98 -8.47 7.52 4.28
N ASN A 99 -7.91 8.74 4.22
CA ASN A 99 -6.47 8.98 4.14
C ASN A 99 -5.76 9.25 5.48
N PHE A 100 -6.13 8.50 6.52
CA PHE A 100 -5.52 8.58 7.85
C PHE A 100 -4.66 7.34 8.15
N TYR A 101 -3.54 7.52 8.87
CA TYR A 101 -2.55 6.46 9.07
C TYR A 101 -3.09 5.22 9.79
N ASN A 102 -4.11 5.37 10.64
CA ASN A 102 -4.73 4.23 11.31
C ASN A 102 -5.62 3.36 10.41
N ASN A 103 -5.87 3.77 9.15
CA ASN A 103 -6.47 2.92 8.11
C ASN A 103 -5.41 2.19 7.28
N TYR A 104 -4.12 2.44 7.52
CA TYR A 104 -3.05 1.95 6.66
C TYR A 104 -2.35 0.72 7.23
N GLU A 105 -1.97 -0.18 6.33
CA GLU A 105 -1.19 -1.39 6.60
C GLU A 105 -0.12 -1.58 5.52
N PRO A 106 1.18 -1.69 5.86
CA PRO A 106 2.17 -2.20 4.93
C PRO A 106 1.85 -3.65 4.59
N MET A 107 1.61 -3.94 3.31
CA MET A 107 1.11 -5.25 2.89
C MET A 107 1.83 -5.71 1.63
N GLN A 108 2.12 -7.01 1.54
CA GLN A 108 2.68 -7.59 0.33
C GLN A 108 1.67 -7.39 -0.80
N ARG A 109 2.13 -6.98 -1.99
CA ARG A 109 1.27 -6.50 -3.07
C ARG A 109 0.16 -7.48 -3.47
N LEU A 110 0.47 -8.76 -3.61
CA LEU A 110 -0.51 -9.80 -3.98
C LEU A 110 -1.54 -10.04 -2.88
N ASN A 111 -1.16 -9.89 -1.61
CA ASN A 111 -2.10 -9.96 -0.49
C ASN A 111 -3.03 -8.75 -0.46
N ASN A 112 -2.52 -7.56 -0.79
CA ASN A 112 -3.35 -6.37 -0.94
C ASN A 112 -4.36 -6.53 -2.10
N ASP A 113 -3.89 -7.01 -3.26
CA ASP A 113 -4.75 -7.32 -4.41
C ASP A 113 -5.85 -8.34 -4.04
N ALA A 114 -5.49 -9.42 -3.33
CA ALA A 114 -6.43 -10.43 -2.88
C ALA A 114 -7.47 -9.88 -1.89
N LYS A 115 -7.05 -9.05 -0.93
CA LYS A 115 -7.96 -8.39 0.02
C LYS A 115 -8.95 -7.46 -0.68
N SER A 116 -8.49 -6.66 -1.65
CA SER A 116 -9.32 -5.67 -2.33
C SER A 116 -10.52 -6.31 -3.04
N ASN A 117 -10.34 -7.50 -3.63
CA ASN A 117 -11.38 -8.19 -4.38
C ASN A 117 -12.52 -8.75 -3.50
N ASP A 118 -12.20 -9.10 -2.25
CA ASP A 118 -13.10 -9.85 -1.36
C ASP A 118 -13.47 -9.07 -0.08
N TYR A 119 -13.20 -7.77 0.00
CA TYR A 119 -13.59 -6.94 1.15
C TYR A 119 -15.10 -7.04 1.45
N PRO A 120 -15.54 -7.12 2.73
CA PRO A 120 -14.74 -7.05 3.96
C PRO A 120 -14.26 -8.40 4.49
N HIS A 121 -14.55 -9.52 3.81
CA HIS A 121 -14.24 -10.89 4.22
C HIS A 121 -13.43 -11.60 3.14
N PHE A 122 -12.13 -11.74 3.35
CA PHE A 122 -11.21 -12.20 2.32
C PHE A 122 -10.39 -13.40 2.79
N LYS A 123 -9.69 -14.05 1.84
CA LYS A 123 -8.85 -15.20 2.12
C LYS A 123 -7.43 -15.02 1.62
N ILE A 124 -6.47 -15.28 2.50
CA ILE A 124 -5.05 -15.41 2.15
C ILE A 124 -4.59 -16.81 2.58
N ASN A 125 -4.02 -17.60 1.66
CA ASN A 125 -3.59 -18.99 1.89
C ASN A 125 -4.66 -19.86 2.60
N ASN A 126 -5.90 -19.85 2.10
CA ASN A 126 -7.04 -20.58 2.66
C ASN A 126 -7.45 -20.20 4.09
N LYS A 127 -6.82 -19.22 4.72
CA LYS A 127 -7.27 -18.64 5.99
C LYS A 127 -8.21 -17.47 5.73
N SER A 128 -9.28 -17.39 6.50
CA SER A 128 -10.28 -16.33 6.39
C SER A 128 -9.96 -15.18 7.34
N TYR A 129 -10.15 -13.97 6.87
CA TYR A 129 -9.96 -12.75 7.63
C TYR A 129 -11.13 -11.80 7.40
N LYS A 130 -11.37 -10.93 8.37
CA LYS A 130 -12.33 -9.83 8.21
C LYS A 130 -11.78 -8.50 8.68
N VAL A 131 -12.26 -7.43 8.06
CA VAL A 131 -12.00 -6.06 8.51
C VAL A 131 -12.97 -5.68 9.63
N PHE A 132 -12.48 -4.97 10.64
CA PHE A 132 -13.30 -4.46 11.73
C PHE A 132 -12.95 -3.00 12.08
N LYS A 133 -13.90 -2.28 12.70
CA LYS A 133 -13.68 -0.92 13.21
C LYS A 133 -12.99 -0.99 14.57
N GLN A 134 -11.89 -0.25 14.72
CA GLN A 134 -11.18 -0.15 16.00
C GLN A 134 -11.99 0.67 17.01
N SER A 135 -11.99 0.22 18.27
CA SER A 135 -12.59 0.96 19.39
C SER A 135 -11.53 1.86 20.05
N GLY A 136 -11.89 3.11 20.36
CA GLY A 136 -11.03 4.03 21.12
C GLY A 136 -10.21 4.99 20.26
N TYR A 137 -10.01 4.71 18.97
CA TYR A 137 -9.40 5.64 18.01
C TYR A 137 -10.02 5.49 16.63
N ASN A 138 -9.85 6.51 15.78
CA ASN A 138 -10.29 6.40 14.40
C ASN A 138 -9.35 5.47 13.62
N GLY A 139 -9.73 4.20 13.49
CA GLY A 139 -8.92 3.16 12.85
C GLY A 139 -9.75 2.01 12.30
N TYR A 140 -9.14 1.20 11.45
CA TYR A 140 -9.65 -0.11 11.05
C TYR A 140 -8.55 -1.15 11.28
N GLY A 141 -8.97 -2.38 11.56
CA GLY A 141 -8.07 -3.52 11.79
C GLY A 141 -8.47 -4.74 10.99
N ILE A 142 -7.62 -5.77 11.06
CA ILE A 142 -7.83 -7.06 10.41
C ILE A 142 -7.78 -8.13 11.49
N ILE A 143 -8.77 -9.03 11.51
CA ILE A 143 -8.86 -10.15 12.45
C ILE A 143 -8.87 -11.46 11.69
N ASP A 144 -8.11 -12.44 12.18
CA ASP A 144 -8.18 -13.84 11.76
C ASP A 144 -9.48 -14.44 12.29
N ASP A 145 -10.35 -14.91 11.39
CA ASP A 145 -11.67 -15.42 11.75
C ASP A 145 -11.61 -16.73 12.57
N GLU A 146 -10.57 -17.54 12.38
CA GLU A 146 -10.45 -18.82 13.08
C GLU A 146 -9.99 -18.61 14.52
N SER A 147 -8.94 -17.81 14.72
CA SER A 147 -8.39 -17.53 16.06
C SER A 147 -9.10 -16.39 16.79
N ASN A 148 -9.90 -15.59 16.08
CA ASN A 148 -10.50 -14.35 16.56
C ASN A 148 -9.46 -13.40 17.17
N ARG A 149 -8.26 -13.34 16.57
CA ARG A 149 -7.15 -12.49 16.99
C ARG A 149 -6.86 -11.41 15.95
N PRO A 150 -6.74 -10.13 16.37
CA PRO A 150 -6.26 -9.09 15.48
C PRO A 150 -4.83 -9.37 15.01
N ILE A 151 -4.55 -9.08 13.75
CA ILE A 151 -3.25 -9.33 13.12
C ILE A 151 -2.61 -8.07 12.53
N ASP A 152 -3.36 -6.97 12.43
CA ASP A 152 -2.82 -5.68 11.97
C ASP A 152 -1.82 -5.10 12.99
N TRP A 153 -0.86 -4.30 12.49
CA TRP A 153 0.22 -3.80 13.35
C TRP A 153 -0.26 -2.99 14.55
N LYS A 154 -1.42 -2.30 14.45
CA LYS A 154 -1.92 -1.42 15.51
C LYS A 154 -2.36 -2.26 16.69
N SER A 155 -3.15 -3.29 16.42
CA SER A 155 -3.63 -4.20 17.46
C SER A 155 -2.52 -5.11 18.01
N VAL A 156 -1.63 -5.63 17.15
CA VAL A 156 -0.53 -6.50 17.59
C VAL A 156 0.47 -5.76 18.47
N GLN A 157 0.76 -4.50 18.15
CA GLN A 157 1.75 -3.70 18.87
C GLN A 157 1.14 -2.80 19.96
N GLY A 158 -0.19 -2.74 20.07
CA GLY A 158 -0.89 -1.93 21.07
C GLY A 158 -0.66 -0.42 20.91
N ARG A 159 -0.46 0.07 19.68
CA ARG A 159 -0.20 1.49 19.40
C ARG A 159 -0.90 1.96 18.12
N HIS A 160 -1.18 3.25 18.06
CA HIS A 160 -1.87 3.91 16.96
C HIS A 160 -1.39 5.36 16.86
N TYR A 161 -1.72 6.03 15.76
CA TYR A 161 -1.56 7.47 15.64
C TYR A 161 -2.71 8.18 16.37
N GLU A 162 -2.41 9.20 17.16
CA GLU A 162 -3.40 10.06 17.81
C GLU A 162 -4.10 11.01 16.82
#